data_AF-A0A059DW99-F1
#
_entry.id   AF-A0A059DW99-F1
#
_cell.length_a   1.000
_cell.length_b   1.000
_cell.length_c   1.000
_cell.angle_alpha   90.00
_cell.angle_beta   90.00
_cell.angle_gamma   90.00
#
_symmetry.space_group_name_H-M   'P 1'
#
loop_
_entity.id
_entity.type
_entity.pdbx_description
1 polymer ?
#
loop_
_entity_poly.entity_id
_entity_poly.type
_entity_poly.pdbx_seq_one_letter_code
_entity_poly.pdbx_strand_id
1 'polypeptide(L)'
;MIRFWIADNTDHVSLRVGDAADPATEPTMWGFILGDIAKHVTDAFKDLHPDGPEKEDIIKEIVTGFLNRIQFGPKSPGDVQKMGD
;
A
#
# COMPACT_ATOMS: atom_id res chain seq x y z
N MET A 1 -7.73 4.33 -10.52
CA MET A 1 -8.61 4.24 -9.33
C MET A 1 -8.05 3.18 -8.39
N ILE A 2 -7.92 3.48 -7.10
CA ILE A 2 -7.47 2.56 -6.05
C ILE A 2 -8.61 2.45 -5.04
N ARG A 3 -8.95 1.23 -4.61
CA ARG A 3 -9.92 1.01 -3.54
C ARG A 3 -9.41 -0.09 -2.62
N PHE A 4 -9.34 0.23 -1.33
CA PHE A 4 -9.11 -0.73 -0.25
C PHE A 4 -10.38 -0.85 0.58
N TRP A 5 -10.74 -2.06 0.98
CA TRP A 5 -11.81 -2.29 1.94
C TRP A 5 -11.56 -3.58 2.70
N ILE A 6 -12.14 -3.68 3.90
CA ILE A 6 -12.09 -4.89 4.71
C ILE A 6 -13.50 -5.49 4.68
N ALA A 7 -13.60 -6.75 4.28
CA ALA A 7 -14.84 -7.53 4.31
C ALA A 7 -14.51 -8.98 4.64
N ASP A 8 -15.35 -9.63 5.44
CA ASP A 8 -15.16 -11.03 5.86
C ASP A 8 -13.77 -11.29 6.48
N ASN A 9 -13.31 -10.38 7.33
CA ASN A 9 -11.97 -10.38 7.97
C ASN A 9 -10.80 -10.51 6.97
N THR A 10 -11.04 -10.13 5.72
CA THR A 10 -10.06 -10.19 4.64
C THR A 10 -9.85 -8.79 4.09
N ASP A 11 -8.60 -8.44 3.82
CA ASP A 11 -8.25 -7.21 3.12
C ASP A 11 -8.48 -7.39 1.63
N HIS A 12 -9.24 -6.47 1.03
CA HIS A 12 -9.51 -6.46 -0.40
C HIS A 12 -8.91 -5.22 -1.04
N VAL A 13 -8.42 -5.40 -2.26
CA VAL A 13 -7.83 -4.32 -3.04
C VAL A 13 -8.27 -4.40 -4.50
N SER A 14 -8.67 -3.27 -5.06
CA SER A 14 -8.91 -3.10 -6.49
C SER A 14 -8.06 -1.93 -7.01
N LEU A 15 -7.24 -2.22 -8.02
CA LEU A 15 -6.30 -1.28 -8.63
C LEU A 15 -6.53 -1.24 -10.13
N ARG A 16 -6.63 -0.03 -10.67
CA ARG A 16 -6.48 0.19 -12.11
C ARG A 16 -5.03 0.55 -12.39
N VAL A 17 -4.37 -0.28 -13.20
CA VAL A 17 -2.95 -0.21 -13.58
C VAL A 17 -2.88 -0.09 -15.11
N GLY A 18 -1.88 0.62 -15.64
CA GLY A 18 -1.69 0.83 -17.08
C GLY A 18 -2.23 2.15 -17.61
N ASP A 19 -2.67 3.07 -16.74
CA ASP A 19 -3.22 4.38 -17.15
C ASP A 19 -2.15 5.49 -17.20
N ALA A 20 -0.90 5.20 -16.82
CA ALA A 20 0.16 6.21 -16.87
C ALA A 20 0.50 6.58 -18.32
N ALA A 21 0.76 7.87 -18.57
CA ALA A 21 1.11 8.37 -19.91
C ALA A 21 2.39 7.73 -20.46
N ASP A 22 3.35 7.44 -19.57
CA ASP A 22 4.54 6.65 -19.88
C ASP A 22 4.57 5.41 -18.96
N PRO A 23 4.43 4.20 -19.52
CA PRO A 23 4.51 2.95 -18.76
C PRO A 23 5.81 2.80 -17.94
N ALA A 24 6.92 3.40 -18.37
CA ALA A 24 8.19 3.32 -17.63
C ALA A 24 8.16 4.10 -16.29
N THR A 25 7.27 5.10 -16.19
CA THR A 25 7.13 5.93 -14.98
C THR A 25 6.14 5.37 -13.97
N GLU A 26 5.23 4.49 -14.42
CA GLU A 26 4.16 3.97 -13.58
C GLU A 26 4.65 3.24 -12.31
N PRO A 27 5.70 2.39 -12.36
CA PRO A 27 6.23 1.75 -11.15
C PRO A 27 6.69 2.77 -10.10
N THR A 28 7.34 3.86 -10.52
CA THR A 28 7.77 4.93 -9.63
C THR A 28 6.57 5.68 -9.03
N MET A 29 5.52 5.93 -9.83
CA MET A 29 4.28 6.54 -9.33
C MET A 29 3.63 5.69 -8.23
N TRP A 30 3.57 4.36 -8.42
CA TRP A 30 3.09 3.44 -7.38
C TRP A 30 3.96 3.51 -6.11
N GLY A 31 5.28 3.66 -6.26
CA GLY A 31 6.18 3.91 -5.14
C GLY A 31 5.84 5.18 -4.35
N PHE A 32 5.54 6.28 -5.04
CA PHE A 32 5.12 7.54 -4.38
C PHE A 32 3.79 7.38 -3.64
N ILE A 33 2.80 6.74 -4.28
CA ILE A 33 1.49 6.48 -3.67
C ILE A 33 1.64 5.66 -2.38
N LEU A 34 2.46 4.60 -2.40
CA LEU A 34 2.73 3.80 -1.21
C LEU A 34 3.40 4.62 -0.10
N GLY A 35 4.33 5.51 -0.45
CA GLY A 35 4.97 6.42 0.49
C GLY A 35 3.99 7.39 1.15
N ASP A 36 3.06 7.95 0.38
CA ASP A 36 2.04 8.87 0.90
C ASP A 36 1.04 8.15 1.81
N ILE A 37 0.62 6.93 1.45
CA ILE A 37 -0.21 6.07 2.31
C ILE A 37 0.50 5.80 3.63
N ALA A 38 1.78 5.40 3.60
CA ALA A 38 2.54 5.11 4.80
C ALA A 38 2.64 6.31 5.74
N LYS A 39 2.95 7.50 5.20
CA LYS A 39 2.98 8.74 6.00
C LYS A 39 1.62 9.07 6.62
N HIS A 40 0.56 8.97 5.82
CA HIS A 40 -0.79 9.27 6.28
C HIS A 40 -1.23 8.35 7.42
N VAL A 41 -0.96 7.04 7.30
CA VAL A 41 -1.23 6.06 8.35
C VAL A 41 -0.40 6.36 9.60
N THR A 42 0.88 6.70 9.46
CA THR A 42 1.73 7.07 10.60
C THR A 42 1.19 8.28 11.35
N ASP A 43 0.80 9.33 10.64
CA ASP A 43 0.23 10.54 11.24
C ASP A 43 -1.07 10.22 11.99
N ALA A 44 -2.01 9.53 11.32
CA ALA A 44 -3.28 9.14 11.93
C ALA A 44 -3.09 8.22 13.15
N PHE A 45 -2.15 7.28 13.09
CA PHE A 45 -1.85 6.39 14.21
C PHE A 45 -1.29 7.17 15.40
N LYS A 46 -0.35 8.08 15.18
CA LYS A 46 0.23 8.89 16.28
C LYS A 46 -0.82 9.81 16.91
N ASP A 47 -1.72 10.36 16.11
CA ASP A 47 -2.83 11.20 16.62
C ASP A 47 -3.81 10.39 17.48
N LEU A 48 -4.09 9.13 17.12
CA LEU A 48 -4.93 8.22 17.90
C LEU A 48 -4.22 7.65 19.14
N HIS A 49 -2.90 7.55 19.10
CA HIS A 49 -2.07 6.99 20.16
C HIS A 49 -0.91 7.93 20.51
N PRO A 50 -1.16 9.07 21.18
CA PRO A 50 -0.12 10.07 21.45
C PRO A 50 1.06 9.51 22.27
N ASP A 51 0.76 8.66 23.25
CA ASP A 51 1.74 7.99 24.11
C ASP A 51 2.32 6.70 23.49
N GLY A 52 1.94 6.38 22.26
CA GLY A 52 2.46 5.26 21.49
C GLY A 52 3.86 5.53 20.90
N PRO A 53 4.36 4.62 20.04
CA PRO A 53 5.65 4.78 19.38
C PRO A 53 5.81 6.12 18.65
N GLU A 54 7.06 6.53 18.44
CA GLU A 54 7.35 7.74 17.65
C GLU A 54 7.14 7.50 16.16
N LYS A 55 6.91 8.58 15.40
CA LYS A 55 6.59 8.49 13.97
C LYS A 55 7.67 7.75 13.18
N GLU A 56 8.93 7.96 13.55
CA GLU A 56 10.10 7.28 12.98
C GLU A 56 10.07 5.77 13.21
N ASP A 57 9.63 5.32 14.39
CA ASP A 57 9.51 3.89 14.70
C ASP A 57 8.32 3.27 13.97
N ILE A 58 7.19 3.98 13.91
CA ILE A 58 5.99 3.53 13.18
C ILE A 58 6.33 3.32 11.70
N ILE A 59 6.97 4.30 11.05
CA ILE A 59 7.30 4.18 9.63
C ILE A 59 8.33 3.08 9.37
N LYS A 60 9.28 2.87 10.30
CA LYS A 60 10.25 1.77 10.23
C LYS A 60 9.55 0.41 10.29
N GLU A 61 8.57 0.24 11.16
CA GLU A 61 7.78 -0.99 11.25
C GLU A 61 6.92 -1.21 9.99
N ILE A 62 6.30 -0.16 9.45
CA ILE A 62 5.55 -0.23 8.18
C ILE A 62 6.46 -0.68 7.03
N VAL A 63 7.65 -0.07 6.89
CA VAL A 63 8.63 -0.42 5.86
C VAL A 63 9.11 -1.86 6.03
N THR A 64 9.39 -2.28 7.26
CA THR A 64 9.81 -3.66 7.57
C THR A 64 8.73 -4.67 7.20
N GLY A 65 7.47 -4.41 7.57
CA GLY A 65 6.32 -5.24 7.19
C GLY A 65 6.11 -5.31 5.68
N PHE A 66 6.23 -4.16 4.99
CA PHE A 66 6.13 -4.09 3.53
C PHE A 66 7.20 -4.95 2.85
N LEU A 67 8.47 -4.79 3.19
CA LEU A 67 9.57 -5.54 2.60
C LEU A 67 9.43 -7.05 2.86
N ASN A 68 9.04 -7.43 4.09
CA ASN A 68 8.76 -8.83 4.42
C ASN A 68 7.61 -9.40 3.58
N ARG A 69 6.55 -8.63 3.34
CA ARG A 69 5.42 -9.06 2.50
C ARG A 69 5.84 -9.23 1.03
N ILE A 70 6.68 -8.35 0.50
CA ILE A 70 7.23 -8.48 -0.86
C ILE A 70 8.13 -9.71 -0.98
N GLN A 71 8.96 -9.99 0.02
CA GLN A 71 9.95 -11.06 -0.04
C GLN A 71 9.36 -12.45 0.23
N PHE A 72 8.45 -12.55 1.21
CA PHE A 72 7.97 -13.83 1.75
C PHE A 72 6.45 -14.02 1.61
N GLY A 73 5.73 -13.00 1.12
CA GLY A 73 4.29 -13.08 0.94
C GLY A 73 3.86 -14.01 -0.21
N PRO A 74 2.54 -14.21 -0.38
CA PRO A 74 2.00 -14.98 -1.49
C PRO A 74 2.40 -14.36 -2.84
N LYS A 75 2.78 -15.21 -3.81
CA LYS A 75 3.30 -14.80 -5.13
C LYS A 75 2.38 -13.87 -5.92
N SER A 76 1.07 -13.99 -5.71
CA SER A 76 0.07 -13.03 -6.16
C SER A 76 -0.98 -12.88 -5.07
N PRO A 77 -1.30 -11.65 -4.62
CA PRO A 77 -2.33 -11.44 -3.62
C PRO A 77 -3.77 -11.55 -4.17
N GLY A 78 -3.94 -11.80 -5.48
CA GLY A 78 -5.26 -11.95 -6.10
C GLY A 78 -5.21 -12.27 -7.58
N ASP A 79 -6.38 -12.23 -8.22
CA ASP A 79 -6.56 -12.45 -9.65
C ASP A 79 -6.37 -11.16 -10.44
N VAL A 80 -5.59 -11.21 -11.51
CA VAL A 80 -5.42 -10.09 -12.44
C VAL A 80 -6.34 -10.33 -13.64
N GLN A 81 -7.35 -9.48 -13.80
CA GLN A 81 -8.16 -9.46 -15.01
C GLN A 81 -7.75 -8.28 -15.89
N LYS A 82 -7.40 -8.57 -17.15
CA LYS A 82 -7.34 -7.52 -18.16
C LYS A 82 -8.74 -6.97 -18.35
N MET A 83 -8.97 -5.69 -18.05
CA MET A 83 -10.18 -5.03 -18.51
C MET A 83 -10.14 -5.02 -20.05
N GLY A 84 -11.22 -5.48 -20.68
CA GLY A 84 -11.35 -5.47 -22.14
C GLY A 84 -11.44 -4.05 -22.68
N ASP A 85 -11.03 -3.89 -23.94
CA ASP A 85 -11.06 -2.63 -24.71
C ASP A 85 -12.48 -2.01 -24.80
#